data_AF-A0AAU7E1M6-F1
#
_entry.id   AF-A0AAU7E1M6-F1
#
_cell.length_a   1.000
_cell.length_b   1.000
_cell.length_c   1.000
_cell.angle_alpha   90.00
_cell.angle_beta   90.00
_cell.angle_gamma   90.00
#
_symmetry.space_group_name_H-M   'P 1'
#
loop_
_entity.id
_entity.type
_entity.pdbx_description
1 polymer ?
#
loop_
_entity_poly.entity_id
_entity_poly.type
_entity_poly.pdbx_seq_one_letter_code
_entity_poly.pdbx_strand_id
1 'polypeptide(L)'
;MNVDTVTAQEARLPFAAHPGDAGHDLFAASPVTIPAGRTVLVPTGVSIALPDGYVAMVCSRSGLALKSQVVVANAPGIVDAGYRGEVGVILHNQSDTTFTVNTGDKIAQLVVTPYVRVQFNPVDTLDDTVRGQRGFGSSDVSDPTVSDQSAAAALLAGAN
;
A
#
# COMPACT_ATOMS: atom_id res chain seq x y z
N MET A 1 -10.93 5.95 -19.88
CA MET A 1 -11.97 5.31 -19.06
C MET A 1 -12.52 6.37 -18.13
N ASN A 2 -13.84 6.50 -18.02
CA ASN A 2 -14.46 7.44 -17.08
C ASN A 2 -15.03 6.63 -15.92
N VAL A 3 -14.87 7.13 -14.69
CA VAL A 3 -15.42 6.52 -13.47
C VAL A 3 -16.38 7.54 -12.88
N ASP A 4 -17.67 7.20 -12.84
CA ASP A 4 -18.67 8.08 -12.26
C ASP A 4 -18.35 8.28 -10.78
N THR A 5 -18.31 9.54 -10.36
CA THR A 5 -17.81 9.92 -9.04
C THR A 5 -18.76 10.94 -8.41
N VAL A 6 -19.12 10.72 -7.15
CA VAL A 6 -19.89 11.64 -6.32
C VAL A 6 -18.99 12.13 -5.20
N THR A 7 -19.03 13.44 -4.93
CA THR A 7 -18.32 14.08 -3.82
C THR A 7 -19.30 14.70 -2.86
N ALA A 8 -19.09 14.51 -1.56
CA ALA A 8 -19.73 15.31 -0.52
C ALA A 8 -19.35 16.80 -0.67
N GLN A 9 -20.10 17.67 -0.01
CA GLN A 9 -19.82 19.10 0.01
C GLN A 9 -18.39 19.35 0.54
N GLU A 10 -17.62 20.20 -0.16
CA GLU A 10 -16.21 20.54 0.14
C GLU A 10 -15.18 19.41 -0.02
N ALA A 11 -15.61 18.18 -0.35
CA ALA A 11 -14.71 17.11 -0.73
C ALA A 11 -14.09 17.36 -2.12
N ARG A 12 -12.89 16.81 -2.34
CA ARG A 12 -12.12 17.02 -3.57
C ARG A 12 -12.17 15.78 -4.45
N LEU A 13 -12.37 15.99 -5.76
CA LEU A 13 -12.22 14.91 -6.73
C LEU A 13 -10.77 14.37 -6.72
N PRO A 14 -10.58 13.04 -6.80
CA PRO A 14 -9.26 12.46 -6.96
C PRO A 14 -8.63 12.88 -8.29
N PHE A 15 -7.33 13.17 -8.30
CA PHE A 15 -6.62 13.50 -9.54
C PHE A 15 -5.17 13.00 -9.54
N ALA A 16 -4.65 12.74 -10.73
CA ALA A 16 -3.25 12.41 -10.97
C ALA A 16 -2.39 13.68 -10.91
N ALA A 17 -1.29 13.66 -10.15
CA ALA A 17 -0.47 14.85 -9.93
C ALA A 17 0.29 15.28 -11.20
N HIS A 18 0.74 14.32 -12.00
CA HIS A 18 1.44 14.55 -13.27
C HIS A 18 0.86 13.70 -14.40
N PRO A 19 1.07 14.11 -15.66
CA PRO A 19 0.75 13.26 -16.81
C PRO A 19 1.46 11.91 -16.71
N GLY A 20 0.69 10.82 -16.79
CA GLY A 20 1.22 9.45 -16.73
C GLY A 20 1.27 8.83 -15.33
N ASP A 21 0.95 9.58 -14.27
CA ASP A 21 0.82 8.99 -12.93
C ASP A 21 -0.34 7.98 -12.91
N ALA A 22 -0.08 6.77 -12.40
CA ALA A 22 -1.11 5.73 -12.27
C ALA A 22 -2.07 5.99 -11.10
N GLY A 23 -1.55 6.61 -10.03
CA GLY A 23 -2.28 6.90 -8.80
C GLY A 23 -2.99 8.26 -8.84
N HIS A 24 -4.22 8.28 -8.36
CA HIS A 24 -5.02 9.50 -8.19
C HIS A 24 -5.06 9.84 -6.70
N ASP A 25 -4.54 11.01 -6.32
CA ASP A 25 -4.45 11.40 -4.92
C ASP A 25 -5.85 11.48 -4.29
N LEU A 26 -6.02 10.86 -3.11
CA LEU A 26 -7.22 10.96 -2.26
C LEU A 26 -6.99 11.99 -1.15
N PHE A 27 -8.01 12.79 -0.90
CA PHE A 27 -7.96 13.92 0.04
C PHE A 27 -8.81 13.62 1.27
N ALA A 28 -8.39 14.10 2.45
CA ALA A 28 -9.23 14.05 3.64
C ALA A 28 -10.39 15.06 3.55
N ALA A 29 -11.61 14.63 3.87
CA ALA A 29 -12.78 15.52 3.91
C ALA A 29 -12.91 16.28 5.24
N SER A 30 -12.31 15.77 6.31
CA SER A 30 -12.38 16.38 7.65
C SER A 30 -11.06 16.20 8.41
N PRO A 31 -10.76 17.06 9.40
CA PRO A 31 -9.58 16.87 10.23
C PRO A 31 -9.70 15.59 11.07
N VAL A 32 -8.60 14.84 11.18
CA VAL A 32 -8.51 13.62 11.99
C VAL A 32 -7.14 13.54 12.66
N THR A 33 -7.14 13.26 13.96
CA THR A 33 -5.90 12.98 14.70
C THR A 33 -5.69 11.48 14.79
N ILE A 34 -4.48 11.02 14.45
CA ILE A 34 -4.04 9.63 14.49
C ILE A 34 -2.93 9.53 15.54
N PRO A 35 -3.24 9.10 16.78
CA PRO A 35 -2.23 8.92 17.80
C PRO A 35 -1.16 7.89 17.37
N ALA A 36 0.03 8.00 17.97
CA ALA A 36 1.13 7.05 17.76
C ALA A 36 0.66 5.59 17.94
N GLY A 37 1.03 4.72 17.00
CA GLY A 37 0.66 3.30 17.01
C GLY A 37 -0.83 2.99 16.81
N ARG A 38 -1.67 3.98 16.44
CA ARG A 38 -3.11 3.79 16.27
C ARG A 38 -3.52 3.78 14.80
N THR A 39 -4.65 3.14 14.55
CA THR A 39 -5.31 3.06 13.25
C THR A 39 -6.62 3.80 13.32
N VAL A 40 -6.89 4.67 12.34
CA VAL A 40 -8.11 5.47 12.27
C VAL A 40 -8.64 5.49 10.83
N LEU A 41 -9.96 5.45 10.68
CA LEU A 41 -10.63 5.68 9.41
C LEU A 41 -10.69 7.19 9.13
N VAL A 42 -10.13 7.63 8.01
CA VAL A 42 -10.19 9.01 7.55
C VAL A 42 -11.15 9.11 6.37
N PRO A 43 -12.22 9.91 6.47
CA PRO A 43 -13.18 10.08 5.38
C PRO A 43 -12.57 10.90 4.24
N THR A 44 -12.95 10.57 3.00
CA THR A 44 -12.57 11.32 1.79
C THR A 44 -13.71 12.13 1.21
N GLY A 45 -14.95 11.82 1.59
CA GLY A 45 -16.16 12.34 0.98
C GLY A 45 -16.36 11.90 -0.48
N VAL A 46 -15.58 10.92 -0.99
CA VAL A 46 -15.65 10.46 -2.38
C VAL A 46 -16.32 9.10 -2.45
N SER A 47 -17.31 8.95 -3.32
CA SER A 47 -17.90 7.66 -3.72
C SER A 47 -17.70 7.46 -5.21
N ILE A 48 -17.38 6.24 -5.64
CA ILE A 48 -17.10 5.93 -7.05
C ILE A 48 -17.96 4.77 -7.53
N ALA A 49 -18.26 4.75 -8.82
CA ALA A 49 -18.86 3.61 -9.51
C ALA A 49 -17.89 3.09 -10.56
N LEU A 50 -17.14 2.04 -10.20
CA LEU A 50 -16.27 1.36 -11.16
C LEU A 50 -17.12 0.48 -12.07
N PRO A 51 -16.76 0.36 -13.37
CA PRO A 51 -17.37 -0.64 -14.23
C PRO A 51 -16.90 -2.05 -13.85
N ASP A 52 -17.74 -3.02 -14.19
CA ASP A 52 -17.43 -4.45 -14.05
C ASP A 52 -16.08 -4.81 -14.70
N GLY A 53 -15.33 -5.68 -14.02
CA GLY A 53 -13.99 -6.11 -14.46
C GLY A 53 -12.85 -5.21 -13.98
N TYR A 54 -13.15 -4.17 -13.20
CA TYR A 54 -12.15 -3.29 -12.60
C TYR A 54 -12.22 -3.29 -11.07
N VAL A 55 -11.07 -3.06 -10.45
CA VAL A 55 -10.90 -2.83 -9.03
C VAL A 55 -10.14 -1.53 -8.83
N ALA A 56 -10.49 -0.76 -7.80
CA ALA A 56 -9.66 0.34 -7.37
C ALA A 56 -8.93 -0.02 -6.07
N MET A 57 -7.63 0.26 -6.07
CA MET A 57 -6.72 -0.06 -4.98
C MET A 57 -6.31 1.22 -4.26
N VAL A 58 -6.62 1.33 -2.98
CA VAL A 58 -6.19 2.42 -2.11
C VAL A 58 -4.79 2.09 -1.58
N CYS A 59 -3.80 2.85 -2.03
CA CYS A 59 -2.39 2.64 -1.73
C CYS A 59 -1.83 3.79 -0.89
N SER A 60 -0.82 3.49 -0.07
CA SER A 60 -0.06 4.49 0.66
C SER A 60 0.63 5.47 -0.29
N ARG A 61 0.75 6.74 0.12
CA ARG A 61 1.62 7.72 -0.55
C ARG A 61 3.03 7.55 -0.02
N SER A 62 4.01 7.37 -0.91
CA SER A 62 5.40 7.12 -0.53
C SER A 62 5.98 8.22 0.38
N GLY A 63 5.66 9.48 0.09
CA GLY A 63 6.10 10.61 0.91
C GLY A 63 5.55 10.59 2.33
N LEU A 64 4.30 10.17 2.52
CA LEU A 64 3.67 10.09 3.84
C LEU A 64 4.23 8.89 4.64
N ALA A 65 4.41 7.75 3.97
CA ALA A 65 5.03 6.57 4.54
C ALA A 65 6.47 6.85 5.00
N LEU A 66 7.29 7.51 4.16
CA LEU A 66 8.70 7.78 4.50
C LEU A 66 8.86 8.88 5.56
N LYS A 67 8.15 10.00 5.42
CA LYS A 67 8.40 11.19 6.25
C LYS A 67 7.63 11.19 7.56
N SER A 68 6.47 10.55 7.59
CA SER A 68 5.57 10.58 8.75
C SER A 68 5.27 9.19 9.29
N GLN A 69 5.77 8.12 8.64
CA GLN A 69 5.50 6.73 9.01
C GLN A 69 3.99 6.43 9.10
N VAL A 70 3.20 7.13 8.26
CA VAL A 70 1.76 6.91 8.15
C VAL A 70 1.48 6.17 6.85
N VAL A 71 0.82 5.04 6.98
CA VAL A 71 0.52 4.10 5.88
C VAL A 71 -0.95 3.74 5.86
N VAL A 72 -1.46 3.34 4.70
CA VAL A 72 -2.76 2.69 4.60
C VAL A 72 -2.64 1.30 5.23
N ALA A 73 -3.38 1.06 6.31
CA ALA A 73 -3.24 -0.12 7.16
C ALA A 73 -3.58 -1.43 6.44
N ASN A 74 -4.56 -1.37 5.53
CA ASN A 74 -5.00 -2.49 4.70
C ASN A 74 -4.44 -2.41 3.28
N ALA A 75 -3.29 -1.74 3.06
CA ALA A 75 -2.75 -1.53 1.72
C ALA A 75 -2.41 -2.85 0.98
N PRO A 76 -2.77 -2.98 -0.31
CA PRO A 76 -3.74 -2.14 -1.01
C PRO A 76 -5.17 -2.39 -0.51
N GLY A 77 -5.89 -1.32 -0.17
CA GLY A 77 -7.30 -1.40 0.19
C GLY A 77 -8.14 -1.64 -1.06
N ILE A 78 -9.05 -2.62 -1.04
CA ILE A 78 -9.83 -3.03 -2.21
C ILE A 78 -11.17 -2.29 -2.24
N VAL A 79 -11.47 -1.62 -3.36
CA VAL A 79 -12.78 -1.04 -3.67
C VAL A 79 -13.38 -1.77 -4.86
N ASP A 80 -14.47 -2.50 -4.61
CA ASP A 80 -15.14 -3.35 -5.59
C ASP A 80 -16.03 -2.55 -6.55
N ALA A 81 -16.27 -3.10 -7.75
CA ALA A 81 -17.14 -2.49 -8.76
C ALA A 81 -18.60 -2.31 -8.31
N GLY A 82 -19.08 -3.14 -7.38
CA GLY A 82 -20.41 -3.01 -6.80
C GLY A 82 -20.51 -1.99 -5.66
N TYR A 83 -19.39 -1.50 -5.13
CA TYR A 83 -19.40 -0.60 -3.98
C TYR A 83 -19.86 0.81 -4.38
N ARG A 84 -20.75 1.40 -3.58
CA ARG A 84 -21.29 2.77 -3.79
C ARG A 84 -21.20 3.65 -2.55
N GLY A 85 -20.63 3.12 -1.47
CA GLY A 85 -20.37 3.91 -0.28
C GLY A 85 -19.15 4.81 -0.47
N GLU A 86 -18.85 5.57 0.57
CA GLU A 86 -17.67 6.42 0.60
C GLU A 86 -16.38 5.57 0.63
N VAL A 87 -15.40 5.96 -0.17
CA VAL A 87 -14.04 5.42 -0.16
C VAL A 87 -13.30 6.02 1.03
N GLY A 88 -13.41 5.38 2.20
CA GLY A 88 -12.62 5.77 3.38
C GLY A 88 -11.18 5.25 3.32
N VAL A 89 -10.26 5.96 3.96
CA VAL A 89 -8.84 5.57 4.03
C VAL A 89 -8.51 5.15 5.46
N ILE A 90 -8.15 3.88 5.66
CA ILE A 90 -7.74 3.36 6.97
C ILE A 90 -6.25 3.67 7.14
N LEU A 91 -5.92 4.73 7.86
CA LEU A 91 -4.53 5.12 8.12
C LEU A 91 -4.04 4.56 9.44
N HIS A 92 -2.84 3.98 9.41
CA HIS A 92 -2.09 3.56 10.59
C HIS A 92 -0.84 4.42 10.75
N ASN A 93 -0.63 4.95 11.95
CA ASN A 93 0.55 5.72 12.31
C ASN A 93 1.57 4.82 13.01
N GLN A 94 2.65 4.48 12.31
CA GLN A 94 3.74 3.63 12.82
C GLN A 94 4.76 4.42 13.65
N SER A 95 4.70 5.74 13.64
CA SER A 95 5.61 6.57 14.42
C SER A 95 5.27 6.57 15.91
N ASP A 96 6.17 7.15 16.69
CA ASP A 96 6.05 7.44 18.12
C ASP A 96 5.39 8.80 18.42
N THR A 97 5.00 9.56 17.39
CA THR A 97 4.38 10.87 17.55
C THR A 97 2.97 10.89 16.97
N THR A 98 2.10 11.72 17.53
CA THR A 98 0.74 11.92 16.98
C THR A 98 0.81 12.60 15.62
N PHE A 99 0.07 12.07 14.65
CA PHE A 99 -0.08 12.67 13.32
C PHE A 99 -1.46 13.33 13.18
N THR A 100 -1.50 14.54 12.64
CA THR A 100 -2.75 15.27 12.39
C THR A 100 -2.97 15.41 10.89
N VAL A 101 -4.09 14.88 10.42
CA VAL A 101 -4.64 15.10 9.09
C VAL A 101 -5.54 16.33 9.13
N ASN A 102 -5.37 17.25 8.19
CA ASN A 102 -6.26 18.39 7.98
C ASN A 102 -7.18 18.14 6.77
N THR A 103 -8.30 18.84 6.71
CA THR A 103 -9.16 18.85 5.51
C THR A 103 -8.35 19.25 4.28
N GLY A 104 -8.48 18.49 3.20
CA GLY A 104 -7.78 18.72 1.94
C GLY A 104 -6.34 18.19 1.89
N ASP A 105 -5.83 17.57 2.95
CA ASP A 105 -4.54 16.88 2.92
C ASP A 105 -4.61 15.62 2.04
N LYS A 106 -3.50 15.35 1.33
CA LYS A 106 -3.35 14.16 0.49
C LYS A 106 -2.95 12.95 1.33
N ILE A 107 -3.88 12.03 1.55
CA ILE A 107 -3.74 10.96 2.55
C ILE A 107 -3.44 9.58 1.95
N ALA A 108 -3.89 9.30 0.73
CA ALA A 108 -3.67 8.06 0.01
C ALA A 108 -3.69 8.32 -1.50
N GLN A 109 -3.50 7.27 -2.31
CA GLN A 109 -3.70 7.33 -3.75
C GLN A 109 -4.51 6.13 -4.22
N LEU A 110 -5.38 6.35 -5.21
CA LEU A 110 -6.22 5.34 -5.82
C LEU A 110 -5.63 4.89 -7.16
N VAL A 111 -5.42 3.59 -7.35
CA VAL A 111 -5.02 3.00 -8.63
C VAL A 111 -6.16 2.13 -9.15
N VAL A 112 -6.67 2.41 -10.34
CA VAL A 112 -7.72 1.61 -10.98
C VAL A 112 -7.07 0.64 -11.98
N THR A 113 -7.37 -0.65 -11.86
CA THR A 113 -6.81 -1.69 -12.72
C THR A 113 -7.88 -2.71 -13.11
N PRO A 114 -7.80 -3.32 -14.31
CA PRO A 114 -8.57 -4.53 -14.59
C PRO A 114 -8.17 -5.68 -13.66
N TYR A 115 -9.11 -6.59 -13.39
CA TYR A 115 -8.87 -7.85 -12.70
C TYR A 115 -9.48 -9.02 -13.48
N VAL A 116 -9.02 -10.24 -13.18
CA VAL A 116 -9.56 -11.47 -13.77
C VAL A 116 -10.55 -12.12 -12.80
N ARG A 117 -11.75 -12.48 -13.30
CA ARG A 117 -12.70 -13.30 -12.53
C ARG A 117 -12.16 -14.72 -12.42
N VAL A 118 -11.97 -15.20 -11.19
CA VAL A 118 -11.48 -16.55 -10.92
C VAL A 118 -12.65 -17.42 -10.46
N GLN A 119 -12.71 -18.64 -11.00
CA GLN A 119 -13.54 -19.72 -10.47
C GLN A 119 -12.60 -20.76 -9.87
N PHE A 120 -12.79 -21.08 -8.59
CA PHE A 120 -11.99 -22.08 -7.91
C PHE A 120 -12.54 -23.48 -8.23
N ASN A 121 -11.68 -24.38 -8.73
CA ASN A 121 -12.01 -25.78 -8.99
C ASN A 121 -11.32 -26.67 -7.93
N PRO A 122 -12.06 -27.24 -6.96
CA PRO A 122 -11.47 -28.08 -5.92
C PRO A 122 -10.94 -29.40 -6.50
N VAL A 123 -9.74 -29.80 -6.09
CA VAL A 123 -9.06 -31.06 -6.49
C VAL A 123 -8.36 -31.67 -5.27
N ASP A 124 -8.14 -32.99 -5.28
CA ASP A 124 -7.50 -33.71 -4.17
C ASP A 124 -5.99 -33.42 -4.07
N THR A 125 -5.32 -33.21 -5.22
CA THR A 125 -3.88 -32.94 -5.31
C THR A 125 -3.56 -31.91 -6.39
N LEU A 126 -2.48 -31.15 -6.20
CA LEU A 126 -1.91 -30.21 -7.18
C LEU A 126 -0.72 -30.86 -7.90
N ASP A 127 -0.45 -30.41 -9.13
CA ASP A 127 0.73 -30.83 -9.89
C ASP A 127 2.04 -30.31 -9.27
N ASP A 128 3.12 -31.06 -9.46
CA ASP A 128 4.46 -30.67 -9.00
C ASP A 128 5.03 -29.50 -9.83
N THR A 129 5.76 -28.60 -9.15
CA THR A 129 6.49 -27.51 -9.80
C THR A 129 7.92 -27.41 -9.28
N VAL A 130 8.80 -26.74 -10.03
CA VAL A 130 10.20 -26.50 -9.61
C VAL A 130 10.27 -25.78 -8.25
N ARG A 131 9.33 -24.87 -7.96
CA ARG A 131 9.25 -24.17 -6.67
C ARG A 131 8.66 -25.05 -5.56
N GLY A 132 7.69 -25.90 -5.90
CA GLY A 132 6.98 -26.76 -4.94
C GLY A 132 6.36 -25.95 -3.81
N GLN A 133 6.52 -26.43 -2.57
CA GLN A 133 5.97 -25.81 -1.35
C GLN A 133 6.88 -24.72 -0.73
N ARG A 134 7.95 -24.30 -1.41
CA ARG A 134 8.93 -23.35 -0.86
C ARG A 134 8.44 -21.89 -0.95
N GLY A 135 8.46 -21.16 0.17
CA GLY A 135 8.09 -19.75 0.28
C GLY A 135 8.74 -19.06 1.49
N PHE A 136 8.43 -17.78 1.73
CA PHE A 136 8.91 -16.99 2.88
C PHE A 136 10.45 -16.91 3.02
N GLY A 137 11.14 -16.37 2.00
CA GLY A 137 12.61 -16.24 2.04
C GLY A 137 13.37 -17.52 1.64
N SER A 138 12.69 -18.53 1.10
CA SER A 138 13.30 -19.80 0.65
C SER A 138 14.33 -19.67 -0.49
N SER A 139 14.57 -18.46 -0.98
CA SER A 139 15.56 -18.13 -2.02
C SER A 139 16.71 -17.28 -1.48
N ASP A 140 16.64 -16.86 -0.21
CA ASP A 140 17.69 -16.09 0.43
C ASP A 140 18.84 -17.05 0.75
N VAL A 141 19.83 -17.07 -0.14
CA VAL A 141 21.10 -17.75 0.10
C VAL A 141 21.86 -16.89 1.13
N SER A 142 21.73 -17.21 2.41
CA SER A 142 22.79 -16.87 3.36
C SER A 142 23.95 -17.82 3.06
N ASP A 143 24.81 -17.44 2.12
CA ASP A 143 26.06 -18.16 1.90
C ASP A 143 26.95 -17.92 3.14
N PRO A 144 27.21 -18.94 3.99
CA PRO A 144 28.07 -18.78 5.15
C PRO A 144 29.54 -18.58 4.76
N THR A 145 29.88 -18.65 3.47
CA THR A 145 31.25 -18.58 2.97
C THR A 145 31.69 -17.19 2.50
N VAL A 146 30.81 -16.18 2.52
CA VAL A 146 31.12 -14.81 2.06
C VAL A 146 31.12 -13.75 3.19
N SER A 147 31.14 -14.16 4.46
CA SER A 147 31.37 -13.25 5.58
C SER A 147 32.60 -13.67 6.38
N ASP A 148 33.77 -13.23 5.93
CA ASP A 148 34.87 -12.64 6.73
C ASP A 148 36.22 -12.86 6.04
N GLN A 149 36.58 -11.96 5.11
CA GLN A 149 37.97 -11.78 4.65
C GLN A 149 38.54 -10.43 5.13
N SER A 150 37.95 -9.81 6.16
CA SER A 150 38.49 -8.57 6.74
C SER A 150 39.27 -8.76 8.05
N ALA A 151 39.27 -9.96 8.64
CA ALA A 151 40.05 -10.24 9.86
C ALA A 151 41.47 -10.80 9.64
N ALA A 152 41.87 -11.14 8.40
CA ALA A 152 43.15 -11.81 8.12
C ALA A 152 44.35 -10.89 7.84
N ALA A 153 44.19 -9.56 7.89
CA ALA A 153 45.27 -8.61 7.57
C ALA A 153 46.02 -8.05 8.81
N ALA A 154 45.63 -8.43 10.04
CA ALA A 154 46.22 -7.86 11.27
C ALA A 154 47.18 -8.80 12.04
N LEU A 155 47.48 -10.00 11.54
CA LEU A 155 48.33 -10.97 12.27
C LEU A 155 49.68 -11.33 11.60
N LEU A 156 50.08 -10.63 10.54
CA LEU A 156 51.34 -10.92 9.81
C LEU A 156 52.30 -9.74 9.68
N ALA A 157 52.18 -8.70 10.52
CA ALA A 157 53.09 -7.56 10.56
C ALA A 157 53.78 -7.38 11.93
N GLY A 158 54.14 -8.48 12.60
CA GLY A 158 54.73 -8.43 13.94
C GLY A 158 55.54 -9.65 14.34
N ALA A 159 56.32 -10.22 13.42
CA ALA A 159 57.37 -11.16 13.78
C ALA A 159 58.55 -11.03 12.80
N ASN A 160 59.70 -10.69 13.38
CA ASN A 160 61.05 -10.46 12.84
C ASN A 160 61.34 -9.07 12.31
#